data_AF-A0A4S9BIY3-F1
#
_entry.id   AF-A0A4S9BIY3-F1
#
_cell.length_a   1.000
_cell.length_b   1.000
_cell.length_c   1.000
_cell.angle_alpha   90.00
_cell.angle_beta   90.00
_cell.angle_gamma   90.00
#
_symmetry.space_group_name_H-M   'P 1'
#
loop_
_entity.id
_entity.type
_entity.pdbx_description
1 polymer ?
#
loop_
_entity_poly.entity_id
_entity_poly.type
_entity_poly.pdbx_seq_one_letter_code
_entity_poly.pdbx_strand_id
1 'polypeptide(L)'
;MANGNAPATRNHDRRRKVRRRQARDFQRAAPASTRYSRFRSVAYHRRQLLTMVVKNTQAVAKATAPRLPPLHKLRVRKPDQAGANPCIGVMSSVLGCWASSGYTAQGCAALEQQLRACMDAPKAAQSKKSSINYHLSRLYPQIIGPHKRN
;
A
#
# COMPACT_ATOMS: atom_id res chain seq x y z
N MET A 1 -32.12 -48.01 20.82
CA MET A 1 -31.36 -47.43 19.68
C MET A 1 -30.15 -46.71 20.25
N ALA A 2 -28.97 -47.32 20.16
CA ALA A 2 -27.70 -46.74 20.60
C ALA A 2 -27.06 -46.01 19.40
N ASN A 3 -26.66 -44.76 19.59
CA ASN A 3 -25.77 -44.06 18.67
C ASN A 3 -24.65 -43.43 19.49
N GLY A 4 -23.48 -44.05 19.45
CA GLY A 4 -22.23 -43.47 19.93
C GLY A 4 -21.72 -42.42 18.94
N ASN A 5 -20.98 -41.43 19.45
CA ASN A 5 -19.85 -40.80 18.77
C ASN A 5 -19.16 -39.79 19.71
N ALA A 6 -18.01 -40.20 20.25
CA ALA A 6 -16.89 -39.34 20.62
C ALA A 6 -15.67 -39.88 19.83
N PRO A 7 -14.54 -39.15 19.57
CA PRO A 7 -14.03 -37.97 20.29
C PRO A 7 -13.36 -36.86 19.43
N ALA A 8 -13.47 -35.58 19.81
CA ALA A 8 -12.84 -34.44 19.08
C ALA A 8 -11.81 -33.63 19.89
N THR A 9 -11.10 -34.22 20.86
CA THR A 9 -10.20 -33.46 21.77
C THR A 9 -8.71 -33.57 21.49
N ARG A 10 -8.26 -34.36 20.49
CA ARG A 10 -6.82 -34.64 20.29
C ARG A 10 -6.05 -33.59 19.48
N ASN A 11 -6.73 -32.78 18.66
CA ASN A 11 -6.06 -31.83 17.74
C ASN A 11 -5.72 -30.47 18.36
N HIS A 12 -6.34 -30.10 19.48
CA HIS A 12 -6.10 -28.81 20.13
C HIS A 12 -4.76 -28.75 20.89
N ASP A 13 -4.28 -29.89 21.40
CA ASP A 13 -3.07 -29.96 22.23
C ASP A 13 -1.77 -29.80 21.41
N ARG A 14 -1.73 -30.36 20.18
CA ARG A 14 -0.56 -30.22 19.29
C ARG A 14 -0.30 -28.77 18.88
N ARG A 15 -1.34 -27.95 18.66
CA ARG A 15 -1.18 -26.52 18.32
C ARG A 15 -0.62 -25.69 19.47
N ARG A 16 -0.86 -26.04 20.74
CA ARG A 16 -0.26 -25.36 21.89
C ARG A 16 1.24 -25.64 22.02
N LYS A 17 1.69 -26.86 21.71
CA LYS A 17 3.12 -27.23 21.79
C LYS A 17 3.98 -26.55 20.71
N VAL A 18 3.46 -26.34 19.50
CA VAL A 18 4.19 -25.62 18.43
C VAL A 18 4.35 -24.13 18.77
N ARG A 19 3.30 -23.47 19.31
CA ARG A 19 3.38 -22.06 19.76
C ARG A 19 4.39 -21.84 20.90
N ARG A 20 4.56 -22.81 21.80
CA ARG A 20 5.55 -22.71 22.91
C ARG A 20 7.01 -22.89 22.47
N ARG A 21 7.28 -23.44 21.28
CA ARG A 21 8.64 -23.49 20.72
C ARG A 21 8.96 -22.21 19.96
N GLN A 22 8.05 -21.69 19.14
CA GLN A 22 8.26 -20.43 18.42
C GLN A 22 8.35 -19.18 19.31
N ALA A 23 7.74 -19.17 20.49
CA ALA A 23 7.86 -18.06 21.43
C ALA A 23 9.23 -17.99 22.16
N ARG A 24 10.11 -19.01 22.03
CA ARG A 24 11.43 -18.98 22.67
C ARG A 24 12.57 -18.48 21.77
N ASP A 25 12.38 -18.49 20.45
CA ASP A 25 13.44 -18.09 19.51
C ASP A 25 13.44 -16.57 19.20
N PHE A 26 12.38 -15.83 19.54
CA PHE A 26 12.34 -14.38 19.34
C PHE A 26 12.95 -13.56 20.48
N GLN A 27 13.32 -14.21 21.59
CA GLN A 27 13.90 -13.53 22.76
C GLN A 27 15.44 -13.44 22.75
N ARG A 28 16.12 -13.88 21.69
CA ARG A 28 17.59 -13.86 21.61
C ARG A 28 18.13 -12.93 20.53
N ALA A 29 17.70 -11.67 20.58
CA ALA A 29 18.40 -10.56 19.91
C ALA A 29 18.17 -9.26 20.71
N ALA A 30 18.73 -9.20 21.93
CA ALA A 30 18.90 -7.95 22.65
C ALA A 30 20.26 -7.35 22.28
N PRO A 31 20.34 -6.20 21.58
CA PRO A 31 21.48 -5.32 21.73
C PRO A 31 21.39 -4.60 23.08
N ALA A 32 22.53 -4.58 23.76
CA ALA A 32 22.74 -4.01 25.08
C ALA A 32 22.43 -2.51 25.13
N SER A 33 21.52 -2.11 26.04
CA SER A 33 21.48 -0.75 26.61
C SER A 33 20.62 -0.67 27.87
N THR A 34 20.78 -1.63 28.78
CA THR A 34 20.35 -1.47 30.17
C THR A 34 21.34 -0.57 30.92
N ARG A 35 21.27 0.74 30.68
CA ARG A 35 21.80 1.77 31.59
C ARG A 35 21.46 3.17 31.07
N TYR A 36 20.26 3.67 31.35
CA TYR A 36 20.06 5.06 31.77
C TYR A 36 18.62 5.32 32.20
N SER A 37 18.47 5.57 33.51
CA SER A 37 17.68 6.69 34.04
C SER A 37 16.15 6.64 33.95
N ARG A 38 15.57 6.05 35.01
CA ARG A 38 14.49 6.73 35.76
C ARG A 38 14.97 8.15 36.11
N PHE A 39 14.02 9.10 36.10
CA PHE A 39 14.16 10.53 36.40
C PHE A 39 14.79 11.39 35.28
N ARG A 40 13.94 12.10 34.52
CA ARG A 40 13.95 13.58 34.42
C ARG A 40 13.00 14.12 33.34
N SER A 41 12.17 15.06 33.80
CA SER A 41 11.65 16.25 33.11
C SER A 41 10.70 16.14 31.91
N VAL A 42 9.50 16.68 32.17
CA VAL A 42 8.40 17.16 31.29
C VAL A 42 8.84 18.13 30.16
N ALA A 43 10.14 18.37 29.96
CA ALA A 43 10.68 19.37 29.04
C ALA A 43 11.12 18.83 27.66
N TYR A 44 10.92 17.54 27.36
CA TYR A 44 11.39 16.93 26.10
C TYR A 44 10.28 16.57 25.09
N HIS A 45 8.99 16.74 25.43
CA HIS A 45 7.92 16.44 24.47
C HIS A 45 7.66 17.55 23.44
N ARG A 46 8.22 18.75 23.65
CA ARG A 46 7.99 19.92 22.77
C ARG A 46 8.98 20.05 21.60
N ARG A 47 9.98 19.17 21.49
CA ARG A 47 10.99 19.21 20.40
C ARG A 47 10.88 18.08 19.37
N GLN A 48 9.89 17.19 19.48
CA GLN A 48 9.74 16.04 18.59
C GLN A 48 8.50 16.12 17.68
N LEU A 49 8.12 17.31 17.23
CA LEU A 49 7.04 17.53 16.25
C LEU A 49 7.46 18.41 15.07
N LEU A 50 8.73 18.38 14.63
CA LEU A 50 9.17 19.22 13.51
C LEU A 50 10.13 18.58 12.48
N THR A 51 10.42 17.27 12.53
CA THR A 51 11.37 16.66 11.57
C THR A 51 10.95 15.30 10.99
N MET A 52 9.68 15.15 10.60
CA MET A 52 9.27 14.12 9.62
C MET A 52 8.39 14.68 8.49
N VAL A 53 8.65 15.92 8.06
CA VAL A 53 8.31 16.27 6.67
C VAL A 53 9.51 15.87 5.83
N VAL A 54 9.57 14.60 5.41
CA VAL A 54 10.36 14.23 4.23
C VAL A 54 9.68 14.96 3.07
N LYS A 55 10.12 16.19 2.82
CA LYS A 55 9.74 16.95 1.62
C LYS A 55 10.28 16.13 0.46
N ASN A 56 9.39 15.51 -0.32
CA ASN A 56 9.75 14.88 -1.58
C ASN A 56 10.05 16.00 -2.59
N THR A 57 11.17 16.70 -2.40
CA THR A 57 11.72 17.66 -3.34
C THR A 57 12.43 16.87 -4.42
N GLN A 58 11.64 16.31 -5.34
CA GLN A 58 12.18 15.82 -6.60
C GLN A 58 12.66 17.06 -7.36
N ALA A 59 13.97 17.29 -7.36
CA ALA A 59 14.60 18.17 -8.32
C ALA A 59 14.39 17.53 -9.69
N VAL A 60 13.36 17.98 -10.41
CA VAL A 60 13.19 17.68 -11.82
C VAL A 60 14.33 18.41 -12.52
N ALA A 61 15.51 17.78 -12.58
CA ALA A 61 16.56 18.21 -13.47
C ALA A 61 15.91 18.33 -14.86
N LYS A 62 15.96 19.52 -15.46
CA LYS A 62 15.57 19.74 -16.85
C LYS A 62 16.55 18.97 -17.73
N ALA A 63 16.36 17.65 -17.81
CA ALA A 63 16.99 16.85 -18.83
C ALA A 63 16.53 17.44 -20.16
N THR A 64 17.46 17.91 -20.98
CA THR A 64 17.22 18.17 -22.39
C THR A 64 16.57 16.91 -22.96
N ALA A 65 15.28 16.98 -23.25
CA ALA A 65 14.53 15.81 -23.69
C ALA A 65 15.22 15.24 -24.94
N PRO A 66 15.70 13.98 -24.89
CA PRO A 66 16.41 13.40 -26.02
C PRO A 66 15.48 13.40 -27.23
N ARG A 67 16.02 13.73 -28.41
CA ARG A 67 15.23 13.68 -29.65
C ARG A 67 14.88 12.23 -29.93
N LEU A 68 13.58 11.97 -30.11
CA LEU A 68 13.13 10.63 -30.45
C LEU A 68 13.64 10.28 -31.85
N PRO A 69 14.02 9.01 -32.11
CA PRO A 69 14.21 8.52 -33.47
C PRO A 69 12.92 8.72 -34.28
N PRO A 70 12.97 8.65 -35.63
CA PRO A 70 11.76 8.82 -36.44
C PRO A 70 10.77 7.68 -36.17
N LEU A 71 9.66 7.99 -35.49
CA LEU A 71 8.53 7.08 -35.28
C LEU A 71 7.51 7.22 -36.41
N HIS A 72 6.72 6.17 -36.67
CA HIS A 72 5.61 6.26 -37.61
C HIS A 72 4.42 7.05 -37.04
N LYS A 73 4.13 6.91 -35.74
CA LYS A 73 3.03 7.59 -35.02
C LYS A 73 3.39 7.80 -33.56
N LEU A 74 3.30 9.04 -33.06
CA LEU A 74 3.46 9.35 -31.63
C LEU A 74 2.14 9.14 -30.89
N ARG A 75 2.12 8.22 -29.91
CA ARG A 75 0.91 7.92 -29.14
C ARG A 75 1.24 7.49 -27.72
N VAL A 76 0.44 7.95 -26.76
CA VAL A 76 0.47 7.46 -25.38
C VAL A 76 -0.40 6.21 -25.28
N ARG A 77 0.21 5.10 -24.84
CA ARG A 77 -0.43 3.78 -24.77
C ARG A 77 -1.60 3.76 -23.78
N LYS A 78 -1.41 4.34 -22.60
CA LYS A 78 -2.40 4.46 -21.52
C LYS A 78 -2.52 5.94 -21.14
N PRO A 79 -3.41 6.68 -21.81
CA PRO A 79 -3.48 8.12 -21.63
C PRO A 79 -4.26 8.50 -20.35
N ASP A 80 -5.17 7.63 -19.91
CA ASP A 80 -5.92 7.78 -18.67
C ASP A 80 -5.28 6.97 -17.55
N GLN A 81 -5.29 7.54 -16.34
CA GLN A 81 -4.85 6.84 -15.15
C GLN A 81 -5.87 5.75 -14.81
N ALA A 82 -5.40 4.52 -14.61
CA ALA A 82 -6.27 3.45 -14.16
C ALA A 82 -6.80 3.82 -12.77
N GLY A 83 -8.11 4.06 -12.67
CA GLY A 83 -8.77 4.32 -11.39
C GLY A 83 -8.55 3.11 -10.46
N ALA A 84 -7.83 3.32 -9.37
CA ALA A 84 -7.69 2.31 -8.34
C ALA A 84 -9.01 2.17 -7.59
N ASN A 85 -9.43 0.94 -7.31
CA ASN A 85 -10.65 0.71 -6.53
C ASN A 85 -10.42 1.16 -5.08
N PRO A 86 -11.23 2.09 -4.54
CA PRO A 86 -10.99 2.66 -3.21
C PRO A 86 -11.07 1.61 -2.08
N CYS A 87 -11.81 0.53 -2.30
CA CYS A 87 -12.01 -0.51 -1.29
C CYS A 87 -10.81 -1.45 -1.13
N ILE A 88 -9.90 -1.51 -2.12
CA ILE A 88 -8.70 -2.35 -2.02
C ILE A 88 -7.77 -1.84 -0.91
N GLY A 89 -7.67 -0.51 -0.73
CA GLY A 89 -6.88 0.09 0.35
C GLY A 89 -7.45 -0.30 1.72
N VAL A 90 -8.75 -0.14 1.92
CA VAL A 90 -9.43 -0.47 3.19
C VAL A 90 -9.36 -1.97 3.47
N MET A 91 -9.56 -2.81 2.45
CA MET A 91 -9.43 -4.27 2.56
C MET A 91 -8.02 -4.68 3.03
N SER A 92 -6.99 -4.03 2.49
CA SER A 92 -5.60 -4.27 2.91
C SER A 92 -5.38 -3.89 4.38
N SER A 93 -5.99 -2.79 4.84
CA SER A 93 -5.95 -2.37 6.24
C SER A 93 -6.64 -3.35 7.19
N VAL A 94 -7.80 -3.91 6.80
CA VAL A 94 -8.51 -4.94 7.58
C VAL A 94 -7.64 -6.19 7.73
N LEU A 95 -7.03 -6.66 6.63
CA LEU A 95 -6.12 -7.81 6.66
C LEU A 95 -4.88 -7.56 7.54
N GLY A 96 -4.31 -6.35 7.49
CA GLY A 96 -3.22 -5.94 8.38
C GLY A 96 -3.61 -5.93 9.86
N CYS A 97 -4.85 -5.52 10.16
CA CYS A 97 -5.38 -5.52 11.53
C CYS A 97 -5.56 -6.94 12.07
N TRP A 98 -6.10 -7.87 11.27
CA TRP A 98 -6.21 -9.27 11.66
C TRP A 98 -4.85 -9.96 11.82
N ALA A 99 -3.86 -9.58 10.99
CA ALA A 99 -2.50 -10.08 11.14
C ALA A 99 -1.83 -9.64 12.45
N SER A 100 -2.15 -8.43 12.94
CA SER A 100 -1.52 -7.83 14.12
C SER A 100 -2.23 -8.18 15.43
N SER A 101 -3.56 -8.14 15.42
CA SER A 101 -4.40 -8.22 16.63
C SER A 101 -5.16 -9.54 16.76
N GLY A 102 -5.13 -10.39 15.73
CA GLY A 102 -5.94 -11.60 15.63
C GLY A 102 -7.27 -11.36 14.93
N TYR A 103 -7.88 -12.45 14.49
CA TYR A 103 -9.17 -12.43 13.78
C TYR A 103 -10.26 -11.84 14.69
N THR A 104 -11.05 -10.90 14.16
CA THR A 104 -12.19 -10.25 14.86
C THR A 104 -11.83 -9.60 16.20
N ALA A 105 -10.63 -9.03 16.31
CA ALA A 105 -10.30 -8.20 17.46
C ALA A 105 -11.14 -6.91 17.45
N GLN A 106 -11.62 -6.46 18.61
CA GLN A 106 -12.46 -5.25 18.73
C GLN A 106 -11.79 -3.98 18.18
N GLY A 107 -10.46 -3.97 18.07
CA GLY A 107 -9.71 -2.89 17.43
C GLY A 107 -9.88 -2.79 15.91
N CYS A 108 -10.38 -3.83 15.23
CA CYS A 108 -10.57 -3.85 13.78
C CYS A 108 -11.99 -3.46 13.32
N ALA A 109 -12.94 -3.29 14.25
CA ALA A 109 -14.35 -3.04 13.93
C ALA A 109 -14.56 -1.78 13.07
N ALA A 110 -13.80 -0.71 13.32
CA ALA A 110 -13.90 0.52 12.53
C ALA A 110 -13.48 0.31 11.06
N LEU A 111 -12.45 -0.50 10.82
CA LEU A 111 -11.97 -0.81 9.46
C LEU A 111 -12.95 -1.73 8.72
N GLU A 112 -13.60 -2.64 9.43
CA GLU A 112 -14.66 -3.50 8.87
C GLU A 112 -15.89 -2.67 8.44
N GLN A 113 -16.29 -1.67 9.26
CA GLN A 113 -17.37 -0.75 8.88
C GLN A 113 -17.01 0.12 7.68
N GLN A 114 -15.77 0.62 7.60
CA GLN A 114 -15.30 1.36 6.42
C GLN A 114 -15.29 0.49 5.16
N LEU A 115 -14.92 -0.79 5.27
CA LEU A 115 -14.96 -1.70 4.14
C LEU A 115 -16.38 -1.92 3.65
N ARG A 116 -17.34 -2.09 4.58
CA ARG A 116 -18.75 -2.24 4.26
C ARG A 116 -19.31 -1.01 3.56
N ALA A 117 -19.08 0.18 4.13
CA ALA A 117 -19.46 1.45 3.51
C ALA A 117 -18.84 1.63 2.11
N CYS A 118 -17.61 1.18 1.90
CA CYS A 118 -16.96 1.26 0.58
C CYS A 118 -17.60 0.32 -0.44
N MET A 119 -17.97 -0.90 -0.04
CA MET A 119 -18.57 -1.90 -0.93
C MET A 119 -20.05 -1.60 -1.23
N ASP A 120 -20.76 -0.98 -0.29
CA ASP A 120 -22.16 -0.56 -0.46
C ASP A 120 -22.27 0.73 -1.30
N ALA A 121 -21.20 1.52 -1.41
CA ALA A 121 -21.19 2.74 -2.21
C ALA A 121 -21.29 2.44 -3.72
N PRO A 122 -22.06 3.24 -4.48
CA PRO A 122 -22.15 3.07 -5.93
C PRO A 122 -20.80 3.36 -6.59
N LYS A 123 -20.50 2.60 -7.65
CA LYS A 123 -19.25 2.77 -8.41
C LYS A 123 -19.16 4.18 -8.98
N ALA A 124 -18.05 4.86 -8.72
CA ALA A 124 -17.79 6.19 -9.26
C ALA A 124 -17.90 6.19 -10.79
N ALA A 125 -18.49 7.26 -11.33
CA ALA A 125 -18.65 7.43 -12.77
C ALA A 125 -17.28 7.37 -13.47
N GLN A 126 -17.25 6.74 -14.66
CA GLN A 126 -16.04 6.67 -15.47
C GLN A 126 -15.59 8.09 -15.84
N SER A 127 -14.32 8.40 -15.55
CA SER A 127 -13.74 9.68 -15.95
C SER A 127 -13.78 9.83 -17.47
N LYS A 128 -13.92 11.08 -17.95
CA LYS A 128 -13.84 11.38 -19.37
C LYS A 128 -12.48 10.94 -19.91
N LYS A 129 -12.48 10.33 -21.09
CA LYS A 129 -11.27 9.85 -21.75
C LYS A 129 -10.45 11.05 -22.23
N SER A 130 -9.14 11.02 -22.02
CA SER A 130 -8.25 12.09 -22.44
C SER A 130 -8.08 12.14 -23.97
N SER A 131 -8.14 13.34 -24.53
CA SER A 131 -7.98 13.61 -25.98
C SER A 131 -6.51 13.75 -26.41
N ILE A 132 -5.55 13.38 -25.56
CA ILE A 132 -4.12 13.61 -25.81
C ILE A 132 -3.67 13.00 -27.14
N ASN A 133 -4.07 11.76 -27.42
CA ASN A 133 -3.70 11.07 -28.65
C ASN A 133 -4.27 11.72 -29.93
N TYR A 134 -5.37 12.47 -29.81
CA TYR A 134 -5.94 13.25 -30.92
C TYR A 134 -5.08 14.48 -31.25
N HIS A 135 -4.63 15.20 -30.23
CA HIS A 135 -3.76 16.36 -30.44
C HIS A 135 -2.34 15.94 -30.88
N LEU A 136 -1.79 14.86 -30.30
CA LEU A 136 -0.46 14.36 -30.65
C LEU A 136 -0.35 13.94 -32.12
N SER A 137 -1.37 13.31 -32.69
CA SER A 137 -1.33 12.90 -34.11
C SER A 137 -1.34 14.09 -35.06
N ARG A 138 -2.04 15.17 -34.71
CA ARG A 138 -2.11 16.40 -35.52
C ARG A 138 -0.83 17.24 -35.42
N LEU A 139 -0.23 17.29 -34.23
CA LEU A 139 1.01 18.03 -33.98
C LEU A 139 2.25 17.27 -34.45
N TYR A 140 2.18 15.94 -34.54
CA TYR A 140 3.32 15.09 -34.91
C TYR A 140 4.14 15.62 -36.09
N PRO A 141 3.58 15.91 -37.27
CA PRO A 141 4.36 16.38 -38.42
C PRO A 141 5.07 17.72 -38.20
N GLN A 142 4.63 18.54 -37.25
CA GLN A 142 5.23 19.85 -36.95
C GLN A 142 6.37 19.75 -35.93
N ILE A 143 6.34 18.72 -35.08
CA ILE A 143 7.32 18.53 -34.00
C ILE A 143 8.42 17.51 -34.35
N ILE A 144 8.26 16.75 -35.45
CA ILE A 144 9.32 15.83 -35.87
C ILE A 144 10.54 16.61 -36.37
N GLY A 145 11.73 16.15 -36.01
CA GLY A 145 12.98 16.62 -36.61
C GLY A 145 13.09 16.19 -38.09
N PRO A 146 14.10 16.70 -38.81
CA PRO A 146 14.31 16.36 -40.22
C PRO A 146 14.41 14.84 -40.40
N HIS A 147 13.37 14.23 -40.98
CA HIS A 147 13.36 12.82 -41.36
C HIS A 147 13.63 12.70 -42.87
N LYS A 148 14.30 11.63 -43.31
CA LYS A 148 14.33 11.30 -44.74
C LYS A 148 12.94 10.83 -45.16
N ARG A 149 12.31 11.55 -46.09
CA ARG A 149 11.19 11.02 -46.87
C ARG A 149 11.78 9.94 -47.78
N ASN A 150 11.31 8.70 -47.62
CA ASN A 150 11.51 7.66 -48.63
C ASN A 150 10.65 7.97 -49.85
#